data_AF-A0A4R2ZAF5-F1
#
_entry.id   AF-A0A4R2ZAF5-F1
#
_cell.length_a   1.000
_cell.length_b   1.000
_cell.length_c   1.000
_cell.angle_alpha   90.00
_cell.angle_beta   90.00
_cell.angle_gamma   90.00
#
_symmetry.space_group_name_H-M   'P 1'
#
loop_
_entity.id
_entity.type
_entity.pdbx_description
1 polymer ?
#
loop_
_entity_poly.entity_id
_entity_poly.type
_entity_poly.pdbx_seq_one_letter_code
_entity_poly.pdbx_strand_id
1 'polypeptide(L)' 'MRQNKHDGLSPEASPSLYGQGFSKEETMGRVVVEILEAGKNLNRKALCSKLLNRVESAGSEEEEKHYMKLIRLVLERDS' A
#
# COMPACT_ATOMS: atom_id res chain seq x y z
N MET A 1 -12.13 42.76 28.39
CA MET A 1 -12.58 43.13 27.03
C MET A 1 -11.48 42.75 26.04
N ARG A 2 -11.84 42.07 24.94
CA ARG A 2 -11.22 41.97 23.60
C ARG A 2 -9.68 42.15 23.52
N GLN A 3 -8.91 41.26 22.88
CA GLN A 3 -9.09 40.86 21.48
C GLN A 3 -8.54 39.46 21.20
N ASN A 4 -9.40 38.71 20.51
CA ASN A 4 -9.17 37.47 19.78
C ASN A 4 -8.29 37.76 18.54
N LYS A 5 -7.13 37.11 18.39
CA LYS A 5 -6.37 37.09 17.14
C LYS A 5 -6.68 35.78 16.42
N HIS A 6 -7.66 35.83 15.52
CA HIS A 6 -7.77 34.87 14.44
C HIS A 6 -6.65 35.19 13.44
N ASP A 7 -5.68 34.30 13.37
CA ASP A 7 -4.80 34.08 12.23
C ASP A 7 -4.88 32.56 12.06
N GLY A 8 -5.70 32.03 11.17
CA GLY A 8 -5.64 32.25 9.74
C GLY A 8 -5.55 30.83 9.18
N LEU A 9 -6.60 30.42 8.48
CA LEU A 9 -6.61 29.15 7.76
C LEU A 9 -5.39 29.06 6.85
N SER A 10 -4.58 28.02 7.04
CA SER A 10 -3.77 27.45 5.96
C SER A 10 -3.97 25.95 5.93
N PRO A 11 -4.94 25.44 5.14
CA PRO A 11 -4.92 24.07 4.66
C PRO A 11 -3.98 24.00 3.46
N GLU A 12 -2.71 24.38 3.64
CA GLU A 12 -1.66 24.00 2.71
C GLU A 12 -1.09 22.66 3.16
N ALA A 13 -1.98 21.66 3.13
CA ALA A 13 -1.55 20.33 2.71
C ALA A 13 -1.10 20.49 1.26
N SER A 14 0.16 20.90 1.09
CA SER A 14 0.87 20.87 -0.18
C SER A 14 0.62 19.49 -0.80
N PRO A 15 -0.13 19.38 -1.91
CA PRO A 15 -0.45 18.08 -2.53
C PRO A 15 0.79 17.38 -3.11
N SER A 16 1.96 17.98 -2.97
CA SER A 16 3.20 17.63 -3.64
C SER A 16 4.12 16.67 -2.87
N LEU A 17 3.70 16.10 -1.73
CA LEU A 17 4.54 15.20 -0.93
C LEU A 17 3.87 13.89 -0.49
N TYR A 18 2.72 13.52 -1.04
CA TYR A 18 2.44 12.08 -1.19
C TYR A 18 3.26 11.62 -2.38
N GLY A 19 4.52 11.30 -2.11
CA GLY A 19 5.36 10.60 -3.07
C GLY A 19 4.54 9.50 -3.70
N GLN A 20 4.61 9.41 -5.02
CA GLN A 20 4.07 8.35 -5.86
C GLN A 20 4.74 7.03 -5.46
N GLY A 21 4.47 6.58 -4.24
CA GLY A 21 5.07 5.49 -3.54
C GLY A 21 3.94 4.60 -3.11
N PHE A 22 3.99 3.36 -3.58
CA PHE A 22 2.94 2.40 -3.34
C PHE A 22 2.73 2.21 -1.82
N SER A 23 1.54 2.52 -1.32
CA SER A 23 1.20 2.23 0.08
C SER A 23 1.10 0.71 0.27
N LYS A 24 1.80 0.19 1.29
CA LYS A 24 1.82 -1.24 1.59
C LYS A 24 0.45 -1.77 1.95
N GLU A 25 -0.23 -1.09 2.88
CA GLU A 25 -1.56 -1.47 3.37
C GLU A 25 -2.58 -1.41 2.24
N GLU A 26 -2.53 -0.36 1.42
CA GLU A 26 -3.44 -0.22 0.29
C GLU A 26 -3.23 -1.34 -0.75
N THR A 27 -1.98 -1.62 -1.11
CA THR A 27 -1.64 -2.68 -2.06
C THR A 27 -2.08 -4.04 -1.54
N MET A 28 -1.79 -4.35 -0.27
CA MET A 28 -2.22 -5.59 0.37
C MET A 28 -3.74 -5.69 0.43
N GLY A 29 -4.44 -4.61 0.78
CA GLY A 29 -5.89 -4.55 0.77
C GLY A 29 -6.48 -4.89 -0.60
N ARG A 30 -5.96 -4.29 -1.67
CA ARG A 30 -6.38 -4.62 -3.06
C ARG A 30 -6.15 -6.09 -3.40
N VAL A 31 -4.98 -6.64 -3.05
CA VAL A 31 -4.66 -8.05 -3.30
C VAL A 31 -5.61 -8.98 -2.54
N VAL A 32 -5.95 -8.67 -1.29
CA VAL A 32 -6.91 -9.44 -0.49
C VAL A 32 -8.29 -9.42 -1.13
N VAL A 33 -8.78 -8.23 -1.52
CA VAL A 33 -10.08 -8.09 -2.19
C VAL A 33 -10.11 -8.92 -3.48
N GLU A 34 -9.09 -8.82 -4.33
CA GLU A 34 -9.00 -9.60 -5.58
C GLU A 34 -8.99 -11.12 -5.35
N ILE A 35 -8.43 -11.61 -4.24
CA ILE A 35 -8.43 -13.03 -3.89
C ILE A 35 -9.84 -13.47 -3.48
N LEU A 36 -10.51 -12.67 -2.64
CA LEU A 36 -11.84 -12.96 -2.13
C LEU A 36 -12.91 -12.86 -3.24
N GLU A 37 -12.83 -11.85 -4.10
CA GLU A 37 -13.72 -11.70 -5.27
C GLU A 37 -13.57 -12.85 -6.27
N ALA A 38 -12.35 -13.42 -6.38
CA ALA A 38 -12.12 -14.62 -7.18
C ALA A 38 -12.63 -15.91 -6.52
N GLY A 39 -13.28 -15.83 -5.35
CA GLY A 39 -13.78 -16.98 -4.59
C GLY A 39 -12.67 -17.88 -4.04
N LYS A 40 -11.44 -17.37 -3.91
CA LYS A 40 -10.29 -18.14 -3.44
C LYS A 40 -10.11 -17.99 -1.93
N ASN A 41 -9.60 -19.05 -1.30
CA ASN A 41 -9.24 -19.00 0.12
C ASN A 41 -8.11 -18.00 0.35
N LEU A 42 -8.33 -17.05 1.26
CA LEU A 42 -7.29 -16.13 1.70
C LEU A 42 -6.27 -16.88 2.58
N ASN A 43 -5.09 -17.11 2.03
CA ASN A 43 -3.98 -17.73 2.74
C ASN A 43 -2.65 -17.19 2.19
N ARG A 44 -1.55 -17.48 2.90
CA ARG A 44 -0.20 -17.02 2.52
C ARG A 44 0.19 -17.44 1.09
N LYS A 45 -0.19 -18.66 0.65
CA LYS A 45 0.09 -19.13 -0.71
C LYS A 45 -0.63 -18.27 -1.77
N ALA A 46 -1.91 -17.97 -1.56
CA ALA A 46 -2.72 -17.15 -2.46
C ALA A 46 -2.18 -15.71 -2.53
N LEU A 47 -1.81 -15.13 -1.38
CA LEU A 47 -1.18 -13.81 -1.29
C LEU A 47 0.16 -13.77 -2.04
N CYS A 48 1.08 -14.69 -1.73
CA CYS A 48 2.39 -14.74 -2.38
C CYS A 48 2.28 -14.98 -3.87
N SER A 49 1.40 -15.88 -4.33
CA SER A 49 1.20 -16.13 -5.76
C SER A 49 0.70 -14.89 -6.48
N LYS A 50 -0.25 -14.16 -5.91
CA LYS A 50 -0.79 -12.94 -6.54
C LYS A 50 0.25 -11.82 -6.58
N LEU A 51 1.04 -11.65 -5.51
CA LEU A 51 2.14 -10.68 -5.46
C LEU A 51 3.26 -11.04 -6.43
N LEU A 52 3.64 -12.32 -6.56
CA LEU A 52 4.62 -12.78 -7.54
C LEU A 52 4.18 -12.49 -8.97
N ASN A 53 2.92 -12.73 -9.33
CA ASN A 53 2.42 -12.37 -10.65
C ASN A 53 2.55 -10.86 -10.94
N ARG A 54 2.42 -10.01 -9.92
CA ARG A 54 2.59 -8.54 -10.08
C ARG A 54 4.05 -8.13 -10.23
N VAL A 55 4.99 -8.88 -9.64
CA VAL A 55 6.44 -8.70 -9.84
C VAL A 55 6.78 -9.01 -11.29
N GLU A 56 6.28 -10.12 -11.83
CA GLU A 56 6.51 -10.52 -13.22
C GLU A 56 5.95 -9.51 -14.24
N SER A 57 4.88 -8.80 -13.87
CA SER A 57 4.27 -7.76 -14.70
C SER A 57 4.69 -6.33 -14.35
N ALA A 58 5.67 -6.16 -13.44
CA ALA A 58 6.02 -4.84 -12.94
C ALA A 58 6.66 -3.97 -14.03
N GLY A 59 6.24 -2.71 -14.14
CA GLY A 59 6.73 -1.77 -15.15
C GLY A 59 8.02 -1.03 -14.77
N SER A 60 8.46 -1.16 -13.51
CA SER A 60 9.60 -0.44 -12.95
C SER A 60 10.27 -1.22 -11.82
N GLU A 61 11.54 -0.94 -11.57
CA GLU A 61 12.31 -1.56 -10.49
C GLU A 61 11.74 -1.18 -9.11
N GLU A 62 11.20 0.03 -8.96
CA GLU A 62 10.54 0.49 -7.74
C GLU A 62 9.30 -0.34 -7.41
N GLU A 63 8.52 -0.65 -8.43
CA GLU A 63 7.32 -1.48 -8.31
C GLU A 63 7.67 -2.94 -7.97
N GLU A 64 8.70 -3.50 -8.61
CA GLU A 64 9.22 -4.83 -8.29
C GLU A 64 9.69 -4.90 -6.83
N LYS A 65 10.49 -3.93 -6.39
CA LYS A 65 10.98 -3.81 -5.00
C LYS A 65 9.82 -3.69 -4.02
N HIS A 66 8.77 -2.94 -4.37
CA HIS A 66 7.58 -2.81 -3.53
C HIS A 66 6.88 -4.16 -3.32
N TYR A 67 6.57 -4.88 -4.40
CA TYR A 67 5.91 -6.19 -4.29
C TYR A 67 6.79 -7.23 -3.59
N MET A 68 8.10 -7.23 -3.86
CA MET A 68 9.08 -8.06 -3.13
C MET A 68 9.06 -7.80 -1.63
N LYS A 69 8.94 -6.53 -1.22
CA LYS A 69 8.83 -6.15 0.20
C LYS A 69 7.54 -6.69 0.83
N LEU A 70 6.42 -6.64 0.11
CA LEU A 70 5.15 -7.21 0.59
C LEU A 70 5.22 -8.73 0.73
N ILE A 71 5.88 -9.43 -0.19
CA ILE A 71 6.09 -10.88 -0.08
C ILE A 71 6.91 -11.21 1.17
N ARG A 72 7.97 -10.46 1.46
CA ARG A 72 8.75 -10.65 2.69
C ARG A 72 7.86 -10.49 3.93
N LEU A 73 7.02 -9.46 3.99
CA LEU A 73 6.08 -9.25 5.11
C LEU A 73 5.09 -10.42 5.27
N VAL A 74 4.59 -11.01 4.17
CA VAL A 74 3.68 -12.16 4.24
C VAL A 74 4.39 -13.44 4.73
N LEU A 75 5.71 -13.54 4.48
CA LEU A 75 6.53 -14.69 4.85
C LEU A 75 7.18 -14.55 6.23
N GLU A 76 7.31 -13.33 6.74
CA GLU A 76 7.71 -13.08 8.13
C GLU A 76 6.79 -13.87 9.07
N ARG A 77 7.39 -14.64 9.97
CA ARG A 77 6.68 -15.30 11.06
C ARG A 77 6.68 -14.30 12.21
N ASP A 78 5.51 -14.03 12.80
CA ASP A 78 5.42 -13.33 14.08
C ASP A 78 6.47 -13.95 15.02
N SER A 79 7.46 -13.14 15.40
CA SER A 79 8.56 -13.53 16.28
C SER A 79 8.13 -13.45 17.73
#